data_AF-A0A3L6M3S7-F1
#
_entry.id   AF-A0A3L6M3S7-F1
#
_cell.length_a   1.000
_cell.length_b   1.000
_cell.length_c   1.000
_cell.angle_alpha   90.00
_cell.angle_beta   90.00
_cell.angle_gamma   90.00
#
_symmetry.space_group_name_H-M   'P 1'
#
loop_
_entity.id
_entity.type
_entity.pdbx_description
1 polymer ?
#
loop_
_entity_poly.entity_id
_entity_poly.type
_entity_poly.pdbx_seq_one_letter_code
_entity_poly.pdbx_strand_id
1 'polypeptide(L)'
;MNNEKALVWFRRDLRDHDHAALSAALAEARQVFCAFVFDTKILDLLSNRNDRRVHFIHASLVELDAALRARGGGLIVRHGWAEQEIPALAEALGVNAVFTNRDYEPAAKLRDSAVAAGLHARGIGFHAFKDQAIFDGDEVLTQSGKPYTVFTPYKNSWLKRLTPGDHAPHPCIGRLATTTEAGIPDLSSIGFATSDLGELGIQPGMSGARALWEEFAAGRIKRYGTLRDFPAIKGVSYLSVHLRFGTISIRELVHQAVQPGAETWLSELIWRDFYFMILDHFPHVVGHAFKPEYDAITWENWPEGFAAWCEGHTGYPLVDAAMRQLKHSGWMHNRLRMVVASFLSKDLGIDWRLGEQYFAEQLNDFDLSANNGGWQWAASSGCDAQPYFRIFNPITQSEKFDAEGRFIRRYVPELAKVPDKYIHAPWQMGRIEQEALGVVIGRDYPGPIVEHAQARDKTLARYAVVKKT
;
A
#
# COMPACT_ATOMS: atom_id res chain seq x y z
N MET A 1 6.42 -36.70 6.12
CA MET A 1 5.65 -37.35 5.05
C MET A 1 6.12 -36.72 3.75
N ASN A 2 6.72 -37.47 2.83
CA ASN A 2 7.08 -36.88 1.52
C ASN A 2 5.80 -36.79 0.70
N ASN A 3 5.33 -35.57 0.44
CA ASN A 3 4.17 -35.37 -0.43
C ASN A 3 4.56 -35.79 -1.85
N GLU A 4 3.67 -36.48 -2.57
CA GLU A 4 3.98 -36.88 -3.95
C GLU A 4 3.78 -35.68 -4.88
N LYS A 5 2.65 -34.99 -4.73
CA LYS A 5 2.29 -33.79 -5.47
C LYS A 5 1.83 -32.69 -4.52
N ALA A 6 2.25 -31.46 -4.76
CA ALA A 6 1.82 -30.28 -4.02
C ALA A 6 1.37 -29.17 -4.97
N LEU A 7 0.52 -28.28 -4.48
CA LEU A 7 0.10 -27.07 -5.17
C LEU A 7 0.58 -25.84 -4.40
N VAL A 8 1.28 -24.92 -5.05
CA VAL A 8 1.59 -23.60 -4.49
C VAL A 8 0.58 -22.60 -5.02
N TRP A 9 -0.18 -21.98 -4.11
CA TRP A 9 -1.15 -20.95 -4.43
C TRP A 9 -0.55 -19.56 -4.19
N PHE A 10 -0.28 -18.84 -5.28
CA PHE A 10 0.17 -17.45 -5.33
C PHE A 10 -1.01 -16.49 -5.22
N ARG A 11 -0.81 -15.34 -4.55
CA ARG A 11 -1.77 -14.24 -4.40
C ARG A 11 -1.04 -12.89 -4.54
N ARG A 12 -0.44 -12.39 -3.46
CA ARG A 12 0.21 -11.07 -3.38
C ARG A 12 1.72 -11.18 -3.18
N ASP A 13 2.27 -12.24 -3.75
CA ASP A 13 3.63 -12.77 -3.62
C ASP A 13 4.15 -13.24 -4.99
N LEU A 14 3.95 -12.42 -6.03
CA LEU A 14 4.13 -12.77 -7.44
C LEU A 14 5.61 -12.82 -7.87
N ARG A 15 6.36 -13.76 -7.29
CA ARG A 15 7.77 -14.02 -7.59
C ARG A 15 8.12 -15.50 -7.41
N ASP A 16 9.09 -15.99 -8.16
CA ASP A 16 9.53 -17.40 -8.12
C ASP A 16 10.80 -17.65 -7.28
N HIS A 17 11.33 -16.59 -6.67
CA HIS A 17 12.53 -16.59 -5.83
C HIS A 17 12.24 -16.04 -4.44
N ASP A 18 12.99 -16.52 -3.44
CA ASP A 18 12.81 -16.16 -2.04
C ASP A 18 11.33 -16.14 -1.61
N HIS A 19 10.64 -17.25 -1.87
CA HIS A 19 9.21 -17.40 -1.67
C HIS A 19 8.96 -18.60 -0.74
N ALA A 20 8.56 -18.33 0.52
CA ALA A 20 8.59 -19.33 1.59
C ALA A 20 7.73 -20.58 1.29
N ALA A 21 6.48 -20.40 0.84
CA ALA A 21 5.61 -21.51 0.47
C ALA A 21 6.11 -22.33 -0.74
N LEU A 22 6.80 -21.68 -1.68
CA LEU A 22 7.34 -22.35 -2.87
C LEU A 22 8.57 -23.16 -2.48
N SER A 23 9.45 -22.57 -1.66
CA SER A 23 10.61 -23.24 -1.07
C SER A 23 10.20 -24.49 -0.28
N ALA A 24 9.21 -24.37 0.61
CA ALA A 24 8.70 -25.50 1.39
C ALA A 24 8.10 -26.60 0.49
N ALA A 25 7.23 -26.24 -0.46
CA ALA A 25 6.63 -27.21 -1.38
C ALA A 25 7.69 -27.94 -2.22
N LEU A 26 8.69 -27.23 -2.73
CA LEU A 26 9.78 -27.81 -3.52
C LEU A 26 10.71 -28.73 -2.71
N ALA A 27 10.85 -28.48 -1.40
CA ALA A 27 11.62 -29.32 -0.50
C ALA A 27 10.86 -30.59 -0.08
N GLU A 28 9.54 -30.51 0.06
CA GLU A 28 8.71 -31.59 0.61
C GLU A 28 8.03 -32.47 -0.44
N ALA A 29 7.86 -31.98 -1.68
CA ALA A 29 7.12 -32.66 -2.73
C ALA A 29 7.97 -33.05 -3.94
N ARG A 30 7.62 -34.16 -4.61
CA ARG A 30 8.29 -34.61 -5.85
C ARG A 30 7.89 -33.80 -7.09
N GLN A 31 6.67 -33.28 -7.10
CA GLN A 31 6.11 -32.47 -8.18
C GLN A 31 5.30 -31.31 -7.58
N VAL A 32 5.63 -30.08 -7.98
CA VAL A 32 4.96 -28.88 -7.48
C VAL A 32 4.24 -28.16 -8.63
N PHE A 33 2.92 -28.09 -8.54
CA PHE A 33 2.09 -27.24 -9.40
C PHE A 33 2.04 -25.83 -8.82
N CYS A 34 1.88 -24.83 -9.68
CA CYS A 34 1.74 -23.43 -9.28
C CYS A 34 0.41 -22.89 -9.79
N ALA A 35 -0.33 -22.19 -8.95
CA ALA A 35 -1.60 -21.61 -9.33
C ALA A 35 -1.83 -20.21 -8.79
N PHE A 36 -2.66 -19.46 -9.50
CA PHE A 36 -3.19 -18.16 -9.08
C PHE A 36 -4.70 -18.13 -9.38
N VAL A 37 -5.46 -17.38 -8.57
CA VAL A 37 -6.90 -17.18 -8.79
C VAL A 37 -7.18 -15.69 -8.90
N PHE A 38 -7.71 -15.28 -10.05
CA PHE A 38 -8.43 -14.02 -10.18
C PHE A 38 -9.77 -14.17 -9.45
N ASP A 39 -9.80 -13.75 -8.18
CA ASP A 39 -10.94 -14.00 -7.29
C ASP A 39 -12.11 -13.05 -7.59
N THR A 40 -13.23 -13.57 -8.10
CA THR A 40 -14.40 -12.74 -8.44
C THR A 40 -15.06 -12.10 -7.23
N LYS A 41 -14.89 -12.62 -6.00
CA LYS A 41 -15.34 -11.89 -4.79
C LYS A 41 -14.63 -10.56 -4.60
N ILE A 42 -13.42 -10.41 -5.16
CA ILE A 42 -12.65 -9.16 -5.15
C ILE A 42 -12.93 -8.37 -6.43
N LEU A 43 -12.82 -9.02 -7.58
CA LEU A 43 -12.92 -8.35 -8.88
C LEU A 43 -14.31 -7.77 -9.15
N ASP A 44 -15.38 -8.39 -8.66
CA ASP A 44 -16.74 -7.92 -8.88
C ASP A 44 -17.03 -6.59 -8.14
N LEU A 45 -16.26 -6.30 -7.08
CA LEU A 45 -16.35 -5.04 -6.32
C LEU A 45 -15.70 -3.86 -7.06
N LEU A 46 -14.85 -4.13 -8.04
CA LEU A 46 -14.15 -3.09 -8.80
C LEU A 46 -15.07 -2.50 -9.87
N SER A 47 -15.47 -1.25 -9.71
CA SER A 47 -16.31 -0.53 -10.67
C SER A 47 -15.57 -0.18 -11.96
N ASN A 48 -14.27 0.13 -11.87
CA ASN A 48 -13.43 0.43 -13.02
C ASN A 48 -12.87 -0.86 -13.64
N ARG A 49 -13.21 -1.14 -14.91
CA ARG A 49 -12.69 -2.29 -15.66
C ARG A 49 -11.35 -2.05 -16.35
N ASN A 50 -10.85 -0.81 -16.31
CA ASN A 50 -9.48 -0.45 -16.69
C ASN A 50 -8.62 -0.27 -15.42
N ASP A 51 -8.82 -1.11 -14.41
CA ASP A 51 -8.12 -1.02 -13.12
C ASP A 51 -6.61 -1.31 -13.30
N ARG A 52 -5.79 -0.31 -12.95
CA ARG A 52 -4.32 -0.38 -13.04
C ARG A 52 -3.74 -1.52 -12.21
N ARG A 53 -4.35 -1.88 -11.08
CA ARG A 53 -3.87 -2.96 -10.20
C ARG A 53 -4.12 -4.33 -10.84
N VAL A 54 -5.30 -4.52 -11.45
CA VAL A 54 -5.61 -5.78 -12.16
C VAL A 54 -4.70 -5.96 -13.37
N HIS A 55 -4.48 -4.89 -14.15
CA HIS A 55 -3.51 -4.89 -15.23
C HIS A 55 -2.08 -5.19 -14.73
N PHE A 56 -1.66 -4.59 -13.62
CA PHE A 56 -0.35 -4.83 -13.01
C PHE A 56 -0.18 -6.30 -12.58
N ILE A 57 -1.19 -6.86 -11.89
CA ILE A 57 -1.19 -8.28 -11.48
C ILE A 57 -1.07 -9.17 -12.71
N HIS A 58 -1.93 -8.97 -13.71
CA HIS A 58 -1.93 -9.78 -14.93
C HIS A 58 -0.56 -9.77 -15.63
N ALA A 59 0.02 -8.60 -15.86
CA ALA A 59 1.34 -8.48 -16.46
C ALA A 59 2.44 -9.14 -15.60
N SER A 60 2.32 -9.06 -14.27
CA SER A 60 3.23 -9.74 -13.34
C SER A 60 3.10 -11.27 -13.41
N LEU A 61 1.89 -11.80 -13.61
CA LEU A 61 1.63 -13.24 -13.77
C LEU A 61 2.21 -13.77 -15.10
N VAL A 62 2.20 -12.96 -16.17
CA VAL A 62 2.85 -13.32 -17.44
C VAL A 62 4.36 -13.52 -17.23
N GLU A 63 5.02 -12.59 -16.52
CA GLU A 63 6.45 -12.73 -16.19
C GLU A 63 6.71 -13.93 -15.27
N LEU A 64 5.87 -14.12 -14.25
CA LEU A 64 5.98 -15.25 -13.32
C LEU A 64 5.82 -16.60 -14.04
N ASP A 65 4.84 -16.74 -14.95
CA ASP A 65 4.66 -17.96 -15.74
C ASP A 65 5.87 -18.25 -16.62
N ALA A 66 6.44 -17.23 -17.27
CA ALA A 66 7.66 -17.38 -18.05
C ALA A 66 8.84 -17.90 -17.20
N ALA A 67 9.02 -17.36 -15.98
CA ALA A 67 10.05 -17.80 -15.05
C ALA A 67 9.82 -19.25 -14.58
N LEU A 68 8.57 -19.63 -14.27
CA LEU A 68 8.21 -21.00 -13.88
C LEU A 68 8.41 -21.99 -15.04
N ARG A 69 8.07 -21.61 -16.28
CA ARG A 69 8.28 -22.43 -17.49
C ARG A 69 9.75 -22.66 -17.78
N ALA A 70 10.61 -21.65 -17.59
CA ALA A 70 12.05 -21.80 -17.72
C ALA A 70 12.63 -22.88 -16.77
N ARG A 71 11.90 -23.20 -15.71
CA ARG A 71 12.24 -24.23 -14.71
C ARG A 71 11.46 -25.55 -14.89
N GLY A 72 10.77 -25.71 -16.03
CA GLY A 72 10.01 -26.92 -16.39
C GLY A 72 8.58 -27.00 -15.82
N GLY A 73 8.09 -25.92 -15.22
CA GLY A 73 6.72 -25.79 -14.69
C GLY A 73 5.80 -24.94 -15.56
N GLY A 74 4.87 -24.27 -14.91
CA GLY A 74 3.94 -23.29 -15.48
C GLY A 74 2.92 -22.85 -14.43
N LEU A 75 2.24 -21.75 -14.69
CA LEU A 75 1.22 -21.18 -13.81
C LEU A 75 -0.18 -21.53 -14.32
N ILE A 76 -0.98 -22.16 -13.46
CA ILE A 76 -2.40 -22.41 -13.69
C ILE A 76 -3.18 -21.21 -13.17
N VAL A 77 -3.85 -20.46 -14.04
CA VAL A 77 -4.67 -19.33 -13.61
C VAL A 77 -6.15 -19.69 -13.69
N ARG A 78 -6.86 -19.55 -12.58
CA ARG A 78 -8.32 -19.69 -12.49
C ARG A 78 -9.00 -18.32 -12.34
N HIS A 79 -10.27 -18.25 -12.71
CA HIS A 79 -11.11 -17.06 -12.55
C HIS A 79 -12.44 -17.49 -11.94
N GLY A 80 -12.65 -17.14 -10.67
CA GLY A 80 -13.75 -17.66 -9.85
C GLY A 80 -13.48 -17.45 -8.36
N TRP A 81 -14.30 -17.99 -7.48
CA TRP A 81 -14.07 -17.84 -6.03
C TRP A 81 -12.92 -18.73 -5.57
N ALA A 82 -11.90 -18.16 -4.93
CA ALA A 82 -10.73 -18.95 -4.51
C ALA A 82 -11.10 -20.09 -3.55
N GLU A 83 -12.13 -19.89 -2.71
CA GLU A 83 -12.68 -20.89 -1.79
C GLU A 83 -13.26 -22.13 -2.49
N GLN A 84 -13.55 -22.05 -3.79
CA GLN A 84 -14.04 -23.14 -4.62
C GLN A 84 -12.96 -23.63 -5.59
N GLU A 85 -12.30 -22.70 -6.27
CA GLU A 85 -11.31 -22.98 -7.31
C GLU A 85 -10.07 -23.73 -6.78
N ILE A 86 -9.55 -23.34 -5.61
CA ILE A 86 -8.34 -23.97 -5.05
C ILE A 86 -8.62 -25.42 -4.60
N PRO A 87 -9.67 -25.71 -3.80
CA PRO A 87 -10.01 -27.11 -3.48
C PRO A 87 -10.30 -27.97 -4.71
N ALA A 88 -11.04 -27.44 -5.69
CA ALA A 88 -11.36 -28.17 -6.92
C ALA A 88 -10.12 -28.47 -7.77
N LEU A 89 -9.22 -27.49 -7.93
CA LEU A 89 -7.96 -27.68 -8.64
C LEU A 89 -7.05 -28.68 -7.93
N ALA A 90 -6.95 -28.59 -6.60
CA ALA A 90 -6.15 -29.51 -5.81
C ALA A 90 -6.61 -30.97 -5.97
N GLU A 91 -7.93 -31.19 -5.95
CA GLU A 91 -8.54 -32.50 -6.19
C GLU A 91 -8.28 -33.00 -7.62
N ALA A 92 -8.48 -32.15 -8.64
CA ALA A 92 -8.25 -32.50 -10.03
C ALA A 92 -6.79 -32.89 -10.34
N LEU A 93 -5.83 -32.21 -9.70
CA LEU A 93 -4.40 -32.51 -9.84
C LEU A 93 -3.95 -33.72 -8.99
N GLY A 94 -4.78 -34.17 -8.05
CA GLY A 94 -4.46 -35.21 -7.08
C GLY A 94 -3.29 -34.81 -6.16
N VAL A 95 -3.25 -33.55 -5.70
CA VAL A 95 -2.19 -33.08 -4.79
C VAL A 95 -2.51 -33.47 -3.35
N ASN A 96 -1.48 -33.72 -2.54
CA ASN A 96 -1.63 -34.09 -1.14
C ASN A 96 -1.71 -32.86 -0.22
N ALA A 97 -1.18 -31.72 -0.67
CA ALA A 97 -1.16 -30.49 0.11
C ALA A 97 -1.12 -29.24 -0.78
N VAL A 98 -1.73 -28.17 -0.26
CA VAL A 98 -1.65 -26.81 -0.79
C VAL A 98 -0.76 -25.97 0.12
N PHE A 99 0.21 -25.29 -0.48
CA PHE A 99 1.16 -24.40 0.18
C PHE A 99 0.87 -22.97 -0.25
N THR A 100 0.86 -22.05 0.72
CA THR A 100 0.58 -20.64 0.45
C THR A 100 1.29 -19.75 1.47
N ASN A 101 1.51 -18.47 1.17
CA ASN A 101 2.03 -17.55 2.18
C ASN A 101 0.89 -16.89 2.95
N ARG A 102 1.09 -16.51 4.21
CA ARG A 102 0.05 -15.87 5.02
C ARG A 102 -0.33 -14.49 4.46
N ASP A 103 -1.58 -14.11 4.72
CA ASP A 103 -2.13 -12.78 4.51
C ASP A 103 -2.77 -12.30 5.82
N TYR A 104 -2.55 -11.04 6.17
CA TYR A 104 -2.92 -10.48 7.48
C TYR A 104 -4.25 -9.74 7.44
N GLU A 105 -4.79 -9.49 6.24
CA GLU A 105 -6.07 -8.80 6.08
C GLU A 105 -7.23 -9.70 6.55
N PRO A 106 -8.24 -9.17 7.30
CA PRO A 106 -9.33 -9.97 7.83
C PRO A 106 -10.09 -10.79 6.78
N ALA A 107 -10.39 -10.19 5.62
CA ALA A 107 -11.06 -10.87 4.52
C ALA A 107 -10.21 -12.01 3.94
N ALA A 108 -8.89 -11.84 3.88
CA ALA A 108 -7.98 -12.88 3.41
C ALA A 108 -7.89 -14.05 4.41
N LYS A 109 -7.86 -13.78 5.72
CA LYS A 109 -7.93 -14.83 6.76
C LYS A 109 -9.21 -15.66 6.67
N LEU A 110 -10.35 -15.01 6.42
CA LEU A 110 -11.64 -15.70 6.22
C LEU A 110 -11.61 -16.58 4.97
N ARG A 111 -11.12 -16.04 3.84
CA ARG A 111 -10.93 -16.81 2.60
C ARG A 111 -10.03 -18.02 2.82
N ASP A 112 -8.87 -17.83 3.44
CA ASP A 112 -7.89 -18.89 3.66
C ASP A 112 -8.44 -19.98 4.60
N SER A 113 -9.24 -19.59 5.60
CA SER A 113 -9.95 -20.54 6.47
C SER A 113 -10.98 -21.37 5.71
N ALA A 114 -11.74 -20.75 4.80
CA ALA A 114 -12.71 -21.45 3.96
C ALA A 114 -12.02 -22.42 2.97
N VAL A 115 -10.93 -21.99 2.33
CA VAL A 115 -10.09 -22.85 1.48
C VAL A 115 -9.54 -24.04 2.27
N ALA A 116 -8.97 -23.80 3.46
CA ALA A 116 -8.43 -24.85 4.31
C ALA A 116 -9.49 -25.87 4.71
N ALA A 117 -10.69 -25.42 5.08
CA ALA A 117 -11.82 -26.31 5.39
C ALA A 117 -12.24 -27.14 4.16
N GLY A 118 -12.32 -26.52 2.98
CA GLY A 118 -12.65 -27.20 1.72
C GLY A 118 -11.62 -28.25 1.30
N LEU A 119 -10.33 -27.99 1.54
CA LEU A 119 -9.24 -28.94 1.31
C LEU A 119 -9.27 -30.10 2.33
N HIS A 120 -9.48 -29.78 3.60
CA HIS A 120 -9.54 -30.78 4.67
C HIS A 120 -10.66 -31.81 4.45
N ALA A 121 -11.84 -31.34 4.00
CA ALA A 121 -12.96 -32.22 3.64
C ALA A 121 -12.62 -33.22 2.52
N ARG A 122 -11.57 -32.97 1.73
CA ARG A 122 -11.05 -33.82 0.66
C ARG A 122 -9.80 -34.60 1.05
N GLY A 123 -9.38 -34.51 2.33
CA GLY A 123 -8.14 -35.12 2.80
C GLY A 123 -6.86 -34.47 2.29
N ILE A 124 -6.93 -33.21 1.83
CA ILE A 124 -5.79 -32.44 1.31
C ILE A 124 -5.28 -31.49 2.40
N GLY A 125 -3.97 -31.47 2.65
CA GLY A 125 -3.33 -30.58 3.63
C GLY A 125 -3.31 -29.12 3.18
N PHE A 126 -3.29 -28.19 4.15
CA PHE A 126 -3.12 -26.75 3.89
C PHE A 126 -2.01 -26.19 4.79
N HIS A 127 -1.00 -25.56 4.17
CA HIS A 127 0.18 -25.06 4.85
C HIS A 127 0.42 -23.58 4.51
N ALA A 128 0.47 -22.73 5.55
CA ALA A 128 0.62 -21.28 5.41
C ALA A 128 1.92 -20.76 6.04
N PHE A 129 2.73 -20.02 5.27
CA PHE A 129 4.07 -19.59 5.66
C PHE A 129 4.19 -18.06 5.78
N LYS A 130 4.97 -17.57 6.75
CA LYS A 130 5.35 -16.15 6.81
C LYS A 130 6.24 -15.81 5.63
N ASP A 131 5.89 -14.78 4.88
CA ASP A 131 6.66 -14.37 3.70
C ASP A 131 6.65 -12.86 3.47
N GLN A 132 5.48 -12.24 3.63
CA GLN A 132 5.27 -10.83 3.31
C GLN A 132 5.87 -9.86 4.33
N ALA A 133 6.12 -10.30 5.56
CA ALA A 133 6.69 -9.51 6.65
C ALA A 133 7.95 -10.20 7.18
N ILE A 134 8.87 -9.46 7.79
CA ILE A 134 10.03 -10.09 8.46
C ILE A 134 9.59 -10.75 9.77
N PHE A 135 8.73 -10.08 10.53
CA PHE A 135 8.08 -10.64 11.70
C PHE A 135 6.55 -10.55 11.59
N ASP A 136 5.86 -11.62 11.98
CA ASP A 136 4.39 -11.70 12.02
C ASP A 136 3.88 -12.23 13.37
N GLY A 137 2.56 -12.08 13.61
CA GLY A 137 1.90 -12.56 14.82
C GLY A 137 2.57 -12.12 16.12
N ASP A 138 3.03 -13.09 16.91
CA ASP A 138 3.58 -12.91 18.26
C ASP A 138 5.12 -12.85 18.29
N GLU A 139 5.80 -12.76 17.14
CA GLU A 139 7.27 -12.81 17.11
C GLU A 139 7.95 -11.59 17.74
N VAL A 140 7.26 -10.45 17.78
CA VAL A 140 7.74 -9.21 18.40
C VAL A 140 6.68 -8.65 19.35
N LEU A 141 6.78 -9.04 20.62
CA LEU A 141 5.90 -8.58 21.70
C LEU A 141 6.64 -7.72 22.73
N THR A 142 5.86 -7.01 23.55
CA THR A 142 6.36 -6.35 24.77
C THR A 142 6.87 -7.37 25.77
N GLN A 143 7.63 -6.92 26.78
CA GLN A 143 8.08 -7.80 27.88
C GLN A 143 6.92 -8.45 28.63
N SER A 144 5.73 -7.84 28.62
CA SER A 144 4.49 -8.40 29.19
C SER A 144 3.73 -9.34 28.25
N GLY A 145 4.30 -9.71 27.10
CA GLY A 145 3.63 -10.58 26.12
C GLY A 145 2.45 -9.95 25.39
N LYS A 146 2.39 -8.61 25.33
CA LYS A 146 1.34 -7.86 24.62
C LYS A 146 1.84 -7.28 23.30
N PRO A 147 0.98 -7.13 22.27
CA PRO A 147 1.31 -6.42 21.05
C PRO A 147 1.75 -4.98 21.31
N TYR A 148 2.65 -4.45 20.48
CA TYR A 148 3.04 -3.05 20.56
C TYR A 148 1.95 -2.14 19.97
N THR A 149 1.79 -0.94 20.52
CA THR A 149 0.86 0.08 20.03
C THR A 149 1.55 1.41 19.72
N VAL A 150 2.89 1.43 19.81
CA VAL A 150 3.77 2.58 19.57
C VAL A 150 4.95 2.11 18.71
N PHE A 151 5.29 2.85 17.65
CA PHE A 151 6.24 2.38 16.64
C PHE A 151 7.68 2.31 17.16
N THR A 152 8.13 3.34 17.88
CA THR A 152 9.52 3.40 18.32
C THR A 152 9.94 2.21 19.21
N PRO A 153 9.20 1.83 20.27
CA PRO A 153 9.52 0.63 21.04
C PRO A 153 9.36 -0.66 20.22
N TYR A 154 8.39 -0.74 19.30
CA TYR A 154 8.30 -1.86 18.36
C TYR A 154 9.57 -1.99 17.52
N LYS A 155 10.00 -0.91 16.87
CA LYS A 155 11.21 -0.85 16.04
C LYS A 155 12.45 -1.27 16.82
N ASN A 156 12.61 -0.79 18.04
CA ASN A 156 13.77 -1.14 18.86
C ASN A 156 13.79 -2.65 19.19
N SER A 157 12.63 -3.24 19.48
CA SER A 157 12.50 -4.68 19.74
C SER A 157 12.65 -5.51 18.47
N TRP A 158 12.11 -5.04 17.35
CA TRP A 158 12.28 -5.61 16.01
C TRP A 158 13.76 -5.70 15.64
N LEU A 159 14.51 -4.58 15.81
CA LEU A 159 15.94 -4.53 15.52
C LEU A 159 16.75 -5.44 16.45
N LYS A 160 16.37 -5.52 17.73
CA LYS A 160 17.02 -6.40 18.70
C LYS A 160 16.77 -7.89 18.40
N ARG A 161 15.59 -8.23 17.86
CA ARG A 161 15.19 -9.60 17.51
C ARG A 161 15.79 -10.06 16.18
N LEU A 162 16.12 -9.15 15.28
CA LEU A 162 16.64 -9.46 13.95
C LEU A 162 17.95 -10.24 14.01
N THR A 163 17.97 -11.37 13.32
CA THR A 163 19.13 -12.21 13.09
C THR A 163 19.37 -12.39 11.59
N PRO A 164 20.59 -12.79 11.16
CA PRO A 164 20.87 -13.05 9.75
C PRO A 164 19.93 -14.06 9.09
N GLY A 165 19.35 -14.99 9.87
CA GLY A 165 18.40 -15.99 9.37
C GLY A 165 17.02 -15.41 9.03
N ASP A 166 16.59 -14.33 9.71
CA ASP A 166 15.26 -13.75 9.49
C ASP A 166 15.13 -13.05 8.12
N HIS A 167 16.26 -12.62 7.54
CA HIS A 167 16.33 -12.02 6.21
C HIS A 167 17.19 -12.83 5.22
N ALA A 168 17.41 -14.12 5.50
CA ALA A 168 18.04 -15.01 4.54
C ALA A 168 17.03 -15.41 3.47
N PRO A 169 17.41 -15.46 2.18
CA PRO A 169 16.48 -15.84 1.13
C PRO A 169 16.12 -17.32 1.23
N HIS A 170 14.84 -17.64 1.01
CA HIS A 170 14.39 -19.03 0.93
C HIS A 170 14.78 -19.67 -0.41
N PRO A 171 15.52 -20.80 -0.40
CA PRO A 171 15.91 -21.47 -1.63
C PRO A 171 14.70 -22.11 -2.30
N CYS A 172 14.35 -21.65 -3.49
CA CYS A 172 13.27 -22.24 -4.29
C CYS A 172 13.84 -23.29 -5.25
N ILE A 173 14.50 -24.31 -4.71
CA ILE A 173 15.19 -25.36 -5.48
C ILE A 173 14.36 -26.65 -5.41
N GLY A 174 14.01 -27.22 -6.57
CA GLY A 174 13.26 -28.47 -6.66
C GLY A 174 12.60 -28.63 -8.03
N ARG A 175 11.75 -29.65 -8.17
CA ARG A 175 11.10 -29.99 -9.43
C ARG A 175 9.67 -29.44 -9.52
N LEU A 176 9.46 -28.51 -10.44
CA LEU A 176 8.12 -28.09 -10.81
C LEU A 176 7.43 -29.16 -11.66
N ALA A 177 6.10 -29.17 -11.58
CA ALA A 177 5.26 -30.05 -12.37
C ALA A 177 4.87 -29.37 -13.69
N THR A 178 5.00 -30.11 -14.79
CA THR A 178 4.46 -29.69 -16.09
C THR A 178 2.98 -30.07 -16.17
N THR A 179 2.17 -29.20 -16.77
CA THR A 179 0.74 -29.44 -16.98
C THR A 179 0.25 -28.73 -18.25
N THR A 180 -0.73 -29.32 -18.92
CA THR A 180 -1.43 -28.70 -20.05
C THR A 180 -2.44 -27.64 -19.60
N GLU A 181 -2.78 -27.59 -18.31
CA GLU A 181 -3.68 -26.56 -17.74
C GLU A 181 -2.97 -25.21 -17.48
N ALA A 182 -1.66 -25.12 -17.68
CA ALA A 182 -0.90 -23.89 -17.43
C ALA A 182 -1.13 -22.87 -18.56
N GLY A 183 -1.52 -21.66 -18.17
CA GLY A 183 -1.80 -20.55 -19.07
C GLY A 183 -2.35 -19.33 -18.33
N ILE A 184 -2.05 -18.15 -18.86
CA ILE A 184 -2.58 -16.89 -18.37
C ILE A 184 -3.75 -16.49 -19.27
N PRO A 185 -4.98 -16.34 -18.74
CA PRO A 185 -6.11 -15.85 -19.51
C PRO A 185 -5.85 -14.42 -19.98
N ASP A 186 -6.40 -14.03 -21.13
CA ASP A 186 -6.39 -12.63 -21.55
C ASP A 186 -7.15 -11.77 -20.53
N LEU A 187 -6.73 -10.52 -20.32
CA LEU A 187 -7.43 -9.57 -19.43
C LEU A 187 -8.92 -9.45 -19.77
N SER A 188 -9.26 -9.43 -21.06
CA SER A 188 -10.65 -9.32 -21.52
C SER A 188 -11.50 -10.52 -21.11
N SER A 189 -10.90 -11.72 -21.04
CA SER A 189 -11.61 -12.95 -20.65
C SER A 189 -11.96 -12.99 -19.15
N ILE A 190 -11.30 -12.17 -18.33
CA ILE A 190 -11.64 -11.95 -16.93
C ILE A 190 -12.43 -10.64 -16.71
N GLY A 191 -12.86 -9.98 -17.79
CA GLY A 191 -13.70 -8.78 -17.72
C GLY A 191 -12.96 -7.46 -17.51
N PHE A 192 -11.64 -7.42 -17.73
CA PHE A 192 -10.81 -6.23 -17.58
C PHE A 192 -10.10 -5.85 -18.88
N ALA A 193 -9.58 -4.63 -18.95
CA ALA A 193 -8.79 -4.15 -20.07
C ALA A 193 -7.44 -3.60 -19.61
N THR A 194 -6.51 -3.45 -20.55
CA THR A 194 -5.25 -2.76 -20.33
C THR A 194 -5.50 -1.31 -19.92
N SER A 195 -4.64 -0.80 -19.06
CA SER A 195 -4.63 0.60 -18.60
C SER A 195 -3.38 1.33 -19.07
N ASP A 196 -3.22 2.57 -18.63
CA ASP A 196 -2.13 3.51 -18.93
C ASP A 196 -0.83 3.30 -18.11
N LEU A 197 -0.58 2.09 -17.57
CA LEU A 197 0.63 1.82 -16.75
C LEU A 197 1.92 2.21 -17.47
N GLY A 198 2.02 1.87 -18.77
CA GLY A 198 3.19 2.19 -19.60
C GLY A 198 3.40 3.69 -19.79
N GLU A 199 2.32 4.47 -19.97
CA GLU A 199 2.38 5.93 -20.10
C GLU A 199 2.85 6.59 -18.80
N LEU A 200 2.48 6.00 -17.66
CA LEU A 200 2.92 6.43 -16.33
C LEU A 200 4.33 5.94 -15.96
N GLY A 201 4.97 5.13 -16.80
CA GLY A 201 6.27 4.53 -16.52
C GLY A 201 6.25 3.50 -15.39
N ILE A 202 5.08 2.94 -15.07
CA ILE A 202 4.93 1.88 -14.07
C ILE A 202 5.18 0.55 -14.78
N GLN A 203 6.32 -0.07 -14.49
CA GLN A 203 6.68 -1.38 -15.03
C GLN A 203 6.24 -2.48 -14.07
N PRO A 204 5.32 -3.40 -14.46
CA PRO A 204 4.92 -4.52 -13.61
C PRO A 204 6.01 -5.59 -13.45
N GLY A 205 5.72 -6.58 -12.60
CA GLY A 205 6.50 -7.80 -12.50
C GLY A 205 7.83 -7.69 -11.73
N MET A 206 8.57 -8.79 -11.74
CA MET A 206 9.84 -8.93 -11.01
C MET A 206 10.92 -8.04 -11.64
N SER A 207 10.93 -7.94 -12.96
CA SER A 207 11.83 -7.07 -13.73
C SER A 207 11.64 -5.59 -13.41
N GLY A 208 10.40 -5.09 -13.37
CA GLY A 208 10.11 -3.70 -12.98
C GLY A 208 10.55 -3.40 -11.54
N ALA A 209 10.33 -4.35 -10.63
CA ALA A 209 10.77 -4.23 -9.25
C ALA A 209 12.30 -4.15 -9.14
N ARG A 210 13.00 -5.01 -9.89
CA ARG A 210 14.46 -5.06 -9.97
C ARG A 210 15.04 -3.74 -10.49
N ALA A 211 14.49 -3.19 -11.57
CA ALA A 211 14.95 -1.94 -12.16
C ALA A 211 14.83 -0.76 -11.19
N LEU A 212 13.68 -0.63 -10.50
CA LEU A 212 13.50 0.41 -9.48
C LEU A 212 14.44 0.23 -8.29
N TRP A 213 14.63 -1.02 -7.85
CA TRP A 213 15.53 -1.33 -6.76
C TRP A 213 16.98 -0.99 -7.09
N GLU A 214 17.48 -1.41 -8.25
CA GLU A 214 18.85 -1.12 -8.70
C GLU A 214 19.10 0.39 -8.80
N GLU A 215 18.16 1.14 -9.40
CA GLU A 215 18.28 2.60 -9.48
C GLU A 215 18.30 3.26 -8.09
N PHE A 216 17.52 2.74 -7.15
CA PHE A 216 17.49 3.26 -5.78
C PHE A 216 18.75 2.89 -4.99
N ALA A 217 19.18 1.63 -5.07
CA ALA A 217 20.35 1.08 -4.39
C ALA A 217 21.66 1.68 -4.89
N ALA A 218 21.76 2.07 -6.18
CA ALA A 218 22.93 2.67 -6.78
C ALA A 218 23.39 4.00 -6.13
N GLY A 219 22.56 4.64 -5.30
CA GLY A 219 23.00 5.77 -4.48
C GLY A 219 21.91 6.65 -3.87
N ARG A 220 20.63 6.44 -4.20
CA ARG A 220 19.53 7.19 -3.58
C ARG A 220 19.24 6.71 -2.16
N ILE A 221 19.42 5.42 -1.87
CA ILE A 221 19.24 4.84 -0.53
C ILE A 221 20.06 5.56 0.55
N LYS A 222 21.33 5.92 0.27
CA LYS A 222 22.21 6.63 1.22
C LYS A 222 21.77 8.07 1.51
N ARG A 223 21.05 8.68 0.57
CA ARG A 223 20.50 10.03 0.68
C ARG A 223 19.02 10.02 1.04
N TYR A 224 18.45 8.86 1.29
CA TYR A 224 17.01 8.70 1.52
C TYR A 224 16.55 9.58 2.69
N GLY A 225 17.28 9.57 3.80
CA GLY A 225 16.92 10.34 5.00
C GLY A 225 16.82 11.86 4.76
N THR A 226 17.63 12.42 3.86
CA THR A 226 17.60 13.86 3.57
C THR A 226 16.66 14.24 2.42
N LEU A 227 16.32 13.29 1.54
CA LEU A 227 15.53 13.57 0.33
C LEU A 227 14.07 13.12 0.43
N ARG A 228 13.74 12.16 1.31
CA ARG A 228 12.41 11.51 1.39
C ARG A 228 11.23 12.42 1.71
N ASP A 229 11.49 13.66 2.15
CA ASP A 229 10.43 14.59 2.54
C ASP A 229 10.03 15.55 1.41
N PHE A 230 10.78 15.62 0.32
CA PHE A 230 10.61 16.60 -0.75
C PHE A 230 9.94 15.98 -1.99
N PRO A 231 8.62 16.20 -2.22
CA PRO A 231 7.87 15.53 -3.29
C PRO A 231 8.30 15.92 -4.71
N ALA A 232 8.95 17.08 -4.89
CA ALA A 232 9.53 17.48 -6.17
C ALA A 232 10.81 16.71 -6.53
N ILE A 233 11.43 16.01 -5.58
CA ILE A 233 12.69 15.30 -5.75
C ILE A 233 12.41 13.79 -5.84
N LYS A 234 13.08 13.12 -6.78
CA LYS A 234 13.06 11.65 -6.89
C LYS A 234 13.85 10.97 -5.76
N GLY A 235 13.45 11.18 -4.50
CA GLY A 235 14.17 10.72 -3.31
C GLY A 235 13.80 9.31 -2.82
N VAL A 236 12.59 8.84 -3.09
CA VAL A 236 12.03 7.58 -2.57
C VAL A 236 12.25 6.38 -3.51
N SER A 237 12.06 5.14 -3.05
CA SER A 237 12.32 3.94 -3.86
C SER A 237 11.27 3.67 -4.95
N TYR A 238 10.03 4.14 -4.79
CA TYR A 238 8.87 3.79 -5.63
C TYR A 238 8.49 2.29 -5.62
N LEU A 239 9.05 1.50 -4.69
CA LEU A 239 8.83 0.06 -4.60
C LEU A 239 7.49 -0.35 -3.94
N SER A 240 6.63 0.59 -3.53
CA SER A 240 5.42 0.27 -2.74
C SER A 240 4.44 -0.65 -3.47
N VAL A 241 4.20 -0.44 -4.77
CA VAL A 241 3.34 -1.33 -5.57
C VAL A 241 3.94 -2.73 -5.72
N HIS A 242 5.26 -2.83 -5.88
CA HIS A 242 5.98 -4.09 -5.97
C HIS A 242 5.99 -4.86 -4.64
N LEU A 243 6.10 -4.14 -3.51
CA LEU A 243 5.96 -4.72 -2.17
C LEU A 243 4.51 -5.14 -1.87
N ARG A 244 3.52 -4.46 -2.45
CA ARG A 244 2.10 -4.81 -2.31
C ARG A 244 1.76 -6.12 -3.01
N PHE A 245 2.31 -6.35 -4.19
CA PHE A 245 2.08 -7.57 -4.98
C PHE A 245 3.23 -8.59 -4.89
N GLY A 246 4.23 -8.32 -4.04
CA GLY A 246 5.31 -9.22 -3.70
C GLY A 246 6.16 -9.66 -4.90
N THR A 247 6.33 -8.79 -5.89
CA THR A 247 7.22 -9.01 -7.04
C THR A 247 8.71 -8.78 -6.70
N ILE A 248 8.99 -8.37 -5.46
CA ILE A 248 10.32 -8.29 -4.87
C ILE A 248 10.25 -8.78 -3.42
N SER A 249 11.32 -9.44 -2.95
CA SER A 249 11.35 -9.95 -1.59
C SER A 249 11.62 -8.84 -0.57
N ILE A 250 10.81 -8.81 0.50
CA ILE A 250 11.09 -7.96 1.66
C ILE A 250 12.41 -8.35 2.37
N ARG A 251 12.76 -9.65 2.39
CA ARG A 251 14.00 -10.13 3.01
C ARG A 251 15.22 -9.65 2.25
N GLU A 252 15.18 -9.66 0.92
CA GLU A 252 16.25 -9.08 0.09
C GLU A 252 16.45 -7.59 0.43
N LEU A 253 15.37 -6.83 0.49
CA LEU A 253 15.43 -5.40 0.78
C LEU A 253 15.95 -5.13 2.20
N VAL A 254 15.53 -5.90 3.19
CA VAL A 254 16.03 -5.79 4.57
C VAL A 254 17.49 -6.19 4.66
N HIS A 255 17.91 -7.27 4.01
CA HIS A 255 19.30 -7.70 3.96
C HIS A 255 20.24 -6.61 3.44
N GLN A 256 19.77 -5.80 2.49
CA GLN A 256 20.50 -4.66 1.96
C GLN A 256 20.38 -3.43 2.89
N ALA A 257 19.22 -3.21 3.49
CA ALA A 257 18.95 -2.04 4.34
C ALA A 257 19.57 -2.10 5.75
N VAL A 258 19.96 -3.29 6.23
CA VAL A 258 20.71 -3.43 7.50
C VAL A 258 22.17 -2.95 7.38
N GLN A 259 22.66 -2.74 6.15
CA GLN A 259 23.98 -2.17 5.93
C GLN A 259 24.00 -0.68 6.32
N PRO A 260 25.15 -0.16 6.81
CA PRO A 260 25.26 1.24 7.21
C PRO A 260 24.83 2.24 6.13
N GLY A 261 24.13 3.29 6.53
CA GLY A 261 23.66 4.37 5.66
C GLY A 261 22.27 4.14 5.05
N ALA A 262 21.59 3.05 5.40
CA ALA A 262 20.21 2.77 4.98
C ALA A 262 19.22 2.76 6.16
N GLU A 263 19.62 3.18 7.35
CA GLU A 263 18.86 3.04 8.61
C GLU A 263 17.48 3.72 8.54
N THR A 264 17.42 4.90 7.90
CA THR A 264 16.13 5.60 7.72
C THR A 264 15.23 4.80 6.81
N TRP A 265 15.76 4.21 5.74
CA TRP A 265 14.95 3.42 4.80
C TRP A 265 14.53 2.07 5.41
N LEU A 266 15.42 1.40 6.16
CA LEU A 266 15.08 0.23 6.95
C LEU A 266 13.92 0.54 7.91
N SER A 267 13.92 1.70 8.57
CA SER A 267 12.82 2.12 9.44
C SER A 267 11.47 2.18 8.71
N GLU A 268 11.44 2.47 7.41
CA GLU A 268 10.20 2.46 6.62
C GLU A 268 9.73 1.04 6.28
N LEU A 269 10.65 0.10 6.08
CA LEU A 269 10.30 -1.32 5.96
C LEU A 269 9.73 -1.85 7.29
N ILE A 270 10.28 -1.41 8.43
CA ILE A 270 9.76 -1.76 9.76
C ILE A 270 8.38 -1.14 10.00
N TRP A 271 8.09 0.07 9.47
CA TRP A 271 6.75 0.65 9.52
C TRP A 271 5.71 -0.24 8.84
N ARG A 272 6.07 -0.88 7.71
CA ARG A 272 5.20 -1.84 7.03
C ARG A 272 4.90 -3.05 7.90
N ASP A 273 5.92 -3.67 8.52
CA ASP A 273 5.72 -4.77 9.47
C ASP A 273 4.89 -4.33 10.69
N PHE A 274 5.11 -3.11 11.20
CA PHE A 274 4.34 -2.57 12.32
C PHE A 274 2.84 -2.49 11.98
N TYR A 275 2.49 -2.00 10.79
CA TYR A 275 1.08 -1.93 10.39
C TYR A 275 0.46 -3.31 10.15
N PHE A 276 1.20 -4.28 9.63
CA PHE A 276 0.71 -5.67 9.58
C PHE A 276 0.41 -6.20 10.98
N MET A 277 1.33 -6.01 11.94
CA MET A 277 1.14 -6.44 13.32
C MET A 277 -0.08 -5.76 13.97
N ILE A 278 -0.30 -4.46 13.72
CA ILE A 278 -1.49 -3.76 14.21
C ILE A 278 -2.77 -4.34 13.62
N LEU A 279 -2.84 -4.54 12.30
CA LEU A 279 -4.05 -5.09 11.66
C LEU A 279 -4.32 -6.53 12.11
N ASP A 280 -3.27 -7.34 12.28
CA ASP A 280 -3.33 -8.74 12.69
C ASP A 280 -3.92 -8.91 14.09
N HIS A 281 -3.47 -8.09 15.05
CA HIS A 281 -3.88 -8.13 16.46
C HIS A 281 -5.14 -7.31 16.76
N PHE A 282 -5.44 -6.29 15.97
CA PHE A 282 -6.54 -5.35 16.20
C PHE A 282 -7.46 -5.22 14.98
N PRO A 283 -8.11 -6.29 14.50
CA PRO A 283 -8.86 -6.28 13.25
C PRO A 283 -10.06 -5.30 13.22
N HIS A 284 -10.53 -4.83 14.38
CA HIS A 284 -11.58 -3.81 14.48
C HIS A 284 -11.18 -2.47 13.85
N VAL A 285 -9.87 -2.19 13.69
CA VAL A 285 -9.36 -0.94 13.11
C VAL A 285 -9.81 -0.69 11.68
N VAL A 286 -10.24 -1.72 10.96
CA VAL A 286 -10.76 -1.61 9.58
C VAL A 286 -12.00 -0.72 9.52
N GLY A 287 -12.88 -0.78 10.52
CA GLY A 287 -14.10 0.03 10.58
C GLY A 287 -14.12 1.08 11.70
N HIS A 288 -13.22 0.94 12.68
CA HIS A 288 -13.25 1.70 13.93
C HIS A 288 -11.93 2.41 14.20
N ALA A 289 -11.98 3.45 15.02
CA ALA A 289 -10.76 4.03 15.57
C ALA A 289 -10.01 2.99 16.40
N PHE A 290 -8.67 2.97 16.29
CA PHE A 290 -7.80 2.13 17.13
C PHE A 290 -8.02 2.41 18.62
N LYS A 291 -8.24 3.68 18.96
CA LYS A 291 -8.69 4.11 20.29
C LYS A 291 -10.21 4.23 20.28
N PRO A 292 -10.97 3.31 20.90
CA PRO A 292 -12.43 3.30 20.79
C PRO A 292 -13.09 4.60 21.22
N GLU A 293 -12.49 5.37 22.13
CA GLU A 293 -13.02 6.67 22.54
C GLU A 293 -13.11 7.69 21.38
N TYR A 294 -12.30 7.54 20.32
CA TYR A 294 -12.33 8.41 19.14
C TYR A 294 -13.51 8.15 18.21
N ASP A 295 -14.23 7.03 18.36
CA ASP A 295 -15.49 6.82 17.65
C ASP A 295 -16.61 7.74 18.15
N ALA A 296 -16.42 8.42 19.30
CA ALA A 296 -17.34 9.46 19.78
C ALA A 296 -17.21 10.79 19.01
N ILE A 297 -16.19 10.96 18.17
CA ILE A 297 -16.01 12.18 17.37
C ILE A 297 -17.13 12.27 16.34
N THR A 298 -17.86 13.38 16.37
CA THR A 298 -18.84 13.71 15.33
C THR A 298 -18.13 14.48 14.21
N TRP A 299 -18.14 13.89 13.01
CA TRP A 299 -17.56 14.48 11.81
C TRP A 299 -18.57 15.36 11.07
N GLU A 300 -18.07 16.33 10.31
CA GLU A 300 -18.90 17.19 9.47
C GLU A 300 -19.47 16.38 8.30
N ASN A 301 -20.77 16.52 8.05
CA ASN A 301 -21.38 16.04 6.81
C ASN A 301 -21.30 17.15 5.76
N TRP A 302 -20.20 17.17 5.01
CA TRP A 302 -19.94 18.19 3.98
C TRP A 302 -19.53 17.56 2.63
N PRO A 303 -20.50 17.04 1.86
CA PRO A 303 -20.22 16.35 0.60
C PRO A 303 -19.49 17.22 -0.44
N GLU A 304 -19.79 18.52 -0.50
CA GLU A 304 -19.14 19.45 -1.42
C GLU A 304 -17.66 19.65 -1.07
N GLY A 305 -17.34 19.73 0.23
CA GLY A 305 -15.96 19.81 0.71
C GLY A 305 -15.18 18.54 0.42
N PHE A 306 -15.82 17.37 0.58
CA PHE A 306 -15.22 16.09 0.23
C PHE A 306 -14.93 15.99 -1.27
N ALA A 307 -15.91 16.35 -2.11
CA ALA A 307 -15.74 16.35 -3.57
C ALA A 307 -14.60 17.29 -4.01
N ALA A 308 -14.55 18.51 -3.47
CA ALA A 308 -13.47 19.46 -3.76
C ALA A 308 -12.08 18.90 -3.36
N TRP A 309 -12.01 18.17 -2.24
CA TRP A 309 -10.79 17.48 -1.84
C TRP A 309 -10.41 16.34 -2.79
N CYS A 310 -11.35 15.47 -3.16
CA CYS A 310 -11.10 14.38 -4.11
C CYS A 310 -10.62 14.90 -5.48
N GLU A 311 -11.17 16.01 -5.95
CA GLU A 311 -10.85 16.61 -7.25
C GLU A 311 -9.58 17.47 -7.25
N GLY A 312 -9.09 17.89 -6.08
CA GLY A 312 -8.00 18.85 -5.97
C GLY A 312 -8.42 20.27 -6.38
N HIS A 313 -9.54 20.71 -5.83
CA HIS A 313 -10.14 22.04 -5.98
C HIS A 313 -10.39 22.73 -4.63
N THR A 314 -9.55 22.45 -3.62
CA THR A 314 -9.66 23.02 -2.28
C THR A 314 -9.20 24.48 -2.20
N GLY A 315 -8.48 24.95 -3.22
CA GLY A 315 -7.86 26.26 -3.24
C GLY A 315 -6.54 26.31 -2.45
N TYR A 316 -6.09 25.19 -1.86
CA TYR A 316 -4.78 25.04 -1.25
C TYR A 316 -3.81 24.31 -2.21
N PRO A 317 -2.84 25.00 -2.83
CA PRO A 317 -2.09 24.47 -3.98
C PRO A 317 -1.38 23.15 -3.75
N LEU A 318 -0.78 22.92 -2.57
CA LEU A 318 -0.10 21.65 -2.28
C LEU A 318 -1.09 20.49 -2.13
N VAL A 319 -2.23 20.74 -1.49
CA VAL A 319 -3.31 19.75 -1.32
C VAL A 319 -3.85 19.39 -2.69
N ASP A 320 -4.16 20.41 -3.50
CA ASP A 320 -4.70 20.21 -4.84
C ASP A 320 -3.70 19.50 -5.75
N ALA A 321 -2.43 19.91 -5.75
CA ALA A 321 -1.37 19.24 -6.48
C ALA A 321 -1.23 17.76 -6.09
N ALA A 322 -1.31 17.45 -4.79
CA ALA A 322 -1.22 16.09 -4.29
C ALA A 322 -2.42 15.25 -4.74
N MET A 323 -3.65 15.76 -4.58
CA MET A 323 -4.86 15.05 -4.98
C MET A 323 -4.93 14.82 -6.49
N ARG A 324 -4.46 15.79 -7.29
CA ARG A 324 -4.29 15.65 -8.73
C ARG A 324 -3.19 14.64 -9.11
N GLN A 325 -2.08 14.59 -8.36
CA GLN A 325 -1.07 13.53 -8.54
C GLN A 325 -1.68 12.14 -8.32
N LEU A 326 -2.45 11.96 -7.25
CA LEU A 326 -3.10 10.68 -6.95
C LEU A 326 -4.06 10.28 -8.07
N LYS A 327 -4.96 11.18 -8.47
CA LYS A 327 -5.92 10.91 -9.56
C LYS A 327 -5.21 10.59 -10.88
N HIS A 328 -4.15 11.33 -11.21
CA HIS A 328 -3.40 11.13 -12.45
C HIS A 328 -2.63 9.80 -12.45
N SER A 329 -1.85 9.53 -11.41
CA SER A 329 -0.85 8.44 -11.42
C SER A 329 -1.23 7.20 -10.62
N GLY A 330 -2.23 7.28 -9.75
CA GLY A 330 -2.55 6.23 -8.77
C GLY A 330 -1.49 6.07 -7.69
N TRP A 331 -0.61 7.06 -7.51
CA TRP A 331 0.41 7.07 -6.46
C TRP A 331 0.55 8.47 -5.88
N MET A 332 0.80 8.56 -4.57
CA MET A 332 1.09 9.83 -3.91
C MET A 332 2.30 9.68 -2.99
N HIS A 333 3.17 10.70 -2.96
CA HIS A 333 4.31 10.75 -2.06
C HIS A 333 3.85 10.75 -0.58
N ASN A 334 4.53 10.01 0.31
CA ASN A 334 4.08 9.82 1.70
C ASN A 334 3.87 11.14 2.46
N ARG A 335 4.79 12.11 2.33
CA ARG A 335 4.62 13.46 2.92
C ARG A 335 3.31 14.11 2.52
N LEU A 336 2.91 13.95 1.26
CA LEU A 336 1.67 14.51 0.74
C LEU A 336 0.46 13.74 1.24
N ARG A 337 0.53 12.40 1.34
CA ARG A 337 -0.53 11.58 1.97
C ARG A 337 -0.86 12.09 3.37
N MET A 338 0.17 12.38 4.17
CA MET A 338 0.01 12.93 5.51
C MET A 338 -0.65 14.33 5.50
N VAL A 339 -0.26 15.20 4.56
CA VAL A 339 -0.84 16.54 4.44
C VAL A 339 -2.31 16.48 4.04
N VAL A 340 -2.66 15.73 2.99
CA VAL A 340 -4.04 15.67 2.50
C VAL A 340 -4.97 14.95 3.48
N ALA A 341 -4.47 13.94 4.20
CA ALA A 341 -5.24 13.25 5.23
C ALA A 341 -5.48 14.14 6.46
N SER A 342 -4.46 14.90 6.88
CA SER A 342 -4.63 15.92 7.92
C SER A 342 -5.61 16.99 7.47
N PHE A 343 -5.52 17.47 6.23
CA PHE A 343 -6.41 18.50 5.70
C PHE A 343 -7.87 18.02 5.67
N LEU A 344 -8.12 16.80 5.18
CA LEU A 344 -9.47 16.23 5.16
C LEU A 344 -10.06 16.11 6.58
N SER A 345 -9.33 15.47 7.49
CA SER A 345 -9.84 15.15 8.83
C SER A 345 -9.85 16.33 9.81
N LYS A 346 -8.93 17.29 9.65
CA LYS A 346 -8.77 18.42 10.58
C LYS A 346 -9.35 19.68 9.95
N ASP A 347 -8.78 20.15 8.84
CA ASP A 347 -9.22 21.40 8.21
C ASP A 347 -10.67 21.34 7.71
N LEU A 348 -11.05 20.27 7.02
CA LEU A 348 -12.43 20.09 6.53
C LEU A 348 -13.34 19.43 7.58
N GLY A 349 -12.77 18.74 8.57
CA GLY A 349 -13.52 18.07 9.62
C GLY A 349 -14.31 16.84 9.14
N ILE A 350 -13.95 16.29 7.99
CA ILE A 350 -14.64 15.16 7.34
C ILE A 350 -14.08 13.83 7.90
N ASP A 351 -14.92 12.81 7.99
CA ASP A 351 -14.53 11.48 8.50
C ASP A 351 -13.38 10.90 7.67
N TRP A 352 -12.30 10.52 8.37
CA TRP A 352 -11.10 9.93 7.77
C TRP A 352 -11.40 8.64 7.00
N ARG A 353 -12.47 7.92 7.36
CA ARG A 353 -12.88 6.69 6.67
C ARG A 353 -13.26 6.94 5.21
N LEU A 354 -13.82 8.11 4.89
CA LEU A 354 -14.14 8.49 3.51
C LEU A 354 -12.86 8.71 2.70
N GLY A 355 -11.85 9.32 3.32
CA GLY A 355 -10.52 9.48 2.71
C GLY A 355 -9.78 8.15 2.53
N GLU A 356 -9.87 7.26 3.53
CA GLU A 356 -9.32 5.91 3.49
C GLU A 356 -9.90 5.10 2.32
N GLN A 357 -11.22 5.11 2.18
CA GLN A 357 -11.92 4.47 1.08
C GLN A 357 -11.54 5.08 -0.28
N TYR A 358 -11.48 6.41 -0.39
CA TYR A 358 -11.04 7.06 -1.63
C TYR A 358 -9.60 6.65 -2.00
N PHE A 359 -8.70 6.56 -1.02
CA PHE A 359 -7.34 6.07 -1.25
C PHE A 359 -7.33 4.60 -1.66
N ALA A 360 -8.20 3.75 -1.10
CA ALA A 360 -8.36 2.37 -1.51
C ALA A 360 -8.81 2.21 -2.97
N GLU A 361 -9.59 3.15 -3.48
CA GLU A 361 -10.03 3.16 -4.88
C GLU A 361 -8.92 3.67 -5.83
N GLN A 362 -8.13 4.66 -5.41
CA GLN A 362 -7.18 5.34 -6.30
C GLN A 362 -5.75 4.78 -6.28
N LEU A 363 -5.28 4.23 -5.15
CA LEU A 363 -3.88 3.85 -5.00
C LEU A 363 -3.56 2.50 -5.67
N ASN A 364 -2.59 2.53 -6.58
CA ASN A 364 -1.98 1.33 -7.16
C ASN A 364 -1.27 0.49 -6.09
N ASP A 365 -0.74 1.14 -5.04
CA ASP A 365 -0.06 0.51 -3.92
C ASP A 365 -0.93 0.32 -2.69
N PHE A 366 -2.27 0.36 -2.84
CA PHE A 366 -3.19 0.18 -1.73
C PHE A 366 -2.91 -1.14 -0.99
N ASP A 367 -2.58 -1.00 0.29
CA ASP A 367 -2.46 -2.07 1.28
C ASP A 367 -3.34 -1.69 2.46
N LEU A 368 -4.27 -2.56 2.87
CA LEU A 368 -5.23 -2.22 3.93
C LEU A 368 -4.52 -1.84 5.23
N SER A 369 -3.45 -2.54 5.59
CA SER A 369 -2.73 -2.29 6.85
C SER A 369 -2.06 -0.92 6.84
N ALA A 370 -1.32 -0.60 5.78
CA ALA A 370 -0.59 0.65 5.65
C ALA A 370 -1.52 1.85 5.41
N ASN A 371 -2.59 1.66 4.61
CA ASN A 371 -3.58 2.71 4.36
C ASN A 371 -4.34 3.04 5.64
N ASN A 372 -4.91 2.03 6.32
CA ASN A 372 -5.64 2.24 7.57
C ASN A 372 -4.76 2.87 8.64
N GLY A 373 -3.57 2.31 8.87
CA GLY A 373 -2.62 2.85 9.85
C GLY A 373 -2.22 4.30 9.58
N GLY A 374 -1.95 4.65 8.31
CA GLY A 374 -1.60 6.01 7.90
C GLY A 374 -2.75 7.02 8.08
N TRP A 375 -3.98 6.64 7.71
CA TRP A 375 -5.16 7.49 7.88
C TRP A 375 -5.47 7.73 9.35
N GLN A 376 -5.45 6.68 10.17
CA GLN A 376 -5.68 6.81 11.61
C GLN A 376 -4.58 7.61 12.31
N TRP A 377 -3.33 7.49 11.86
CA TRP A 377 -2.21 8.30 12.35
C TRP A 377 -2.44 9.79 12.09
N ALA A 378 -2.90 10.15 10.89
CA ALA A 378 -3.18 11.53 10.50
C ALA A 378 -4.41 12.11 11.20
N ALA A 379 -5.46 11.30 11.35
CA ALA A 379 -6.71 11.63 12.04
C ALA A 379 -6.62 11.55 13.58
N SER A 380 -5.41 11.31 14.13
CA SER A 380 -5.17 11.25 15.57
C SER A 380 -5.91 10.13 16.32
N SER A 381 -6.58 9.21 15.61
CA SER A 381 -7.37 8.09 16.14
C SER A 381 -6.58 6.78 16.28
N GLY A 382 -5.40 6.71 15.64
CA GLY A 382 -4.59 5.49 15.51
C GLY A 382 -3.67 5.16 16.68
N CYS A 383 -2.98 4.03 16.53
CA CYS A 383 -1.79 3.67 17.31
C CYS A 383 -0.65 4.66 16.99
N ASP A 384 0.10 5.11 18.00
CA ASP A 384 1.16 6.12 17.85
C ASP A 384 0.77 7.42 17.10
N ALA A 385 -0.51 7.77 17.11
CA ALA A 385 -1.01 8.86 16.28
C ALA A 385 -0.51 10.24 16.74
N GLN A 386 -0.41 11.19 15.80
CA GLN A 386 -0.09 12.57 16.16
C GLN A 386 -1.13 13.10 17.15
N PRO A 387 -0.73 13.84 18.20
CA PRO A 387 -1.69 14.50 19.08
C PRO A 387 -2.67 15.37 18.28
N TYR A 388 -3.96 15.33 18.61
CA TYR A 388 -5.01 16.02 17.84
C TYR A 388 -4.80 17.53 17.71
N PHE A 389 -4.15 18.15 18.71
CA PHE A 389 -3.83 19.57 18.72
C PHE A 389 -2.65 19.94 17.79
N ARG A 390 -1.94 18.95 17.23
CA ARG A 390 -0.99 19.15 16.13
C ARG A 390 -1.76 19.06 14.82
N ILE A 391 -2.20 20.23 14.36
CA ILE A 391 -2.89 20.42 13.08
C ILE A 391 -1.86 20.98 12.11
N PHE A 392 -1.63 20.31 10.98
CA PHE A 392 -0.69 20.78 9.99
C PHE A 392 -1.26 22.02 9.30
N ASN A 393 -0.50 23.12 9.30
CA ASN A 393 -0.83 24.25 8.46
C ASN A 393 -0.42 23.91 7.01
N PRO A 394 -1.37 23.80 6.06
CA PRO A 394 -1.08 23.38 4.69
C PRO A 394 -0.10 24.32 3.98
N ILE A 395 -0.12 25.62 4.30
CA ILE A 395 0.79 26.61 3.70
C ILE A 395 2.22 26.37 4.19
N THR A 396 2.44 26.27 5.50
CA THR A 396 3.80 26.09 6.05
C THR A 396 4.38 24.71 5.72
N GLN A 397 3.54 23.67 5.60
CA GLN A 397 3.98 22.38 5.05
C GLN A 397 4.42 22.55 3.59
N SER A 398 3.67 23.32 2.81
CA SER A 398 4.00 23.57 1.41
C SER A 398 5.31 24.32 1.24
N GLU A 399 5.50 25.43 1.95
CA GLU A 399 6.74 26.22 1.91
C GLU A 399 7.95 25.37 2.33
N LYS A 400 7.78 24.52 3.33
CA LYS A 400 8.87 23.69 3.86
C LYS A 400 9.33 22.60 2.88
N PHE A 401 8.38 21.93 2.20
CA PHE A 401 8.68 20.74 1.41
C PHE A 401 8.66 20.98 -0.11
N ASP A 402 8.19 22.13 -0.56
CA ASP A 402 8.19 22.54 -1.96
C ASP A 402 8.42 24.05 -2.11
N ALA A 403 9.47 24.61 -1.47
CA ALA A 403 9.69 26.05 -1.36
C ALA A 403 9.60 26.88 -2.66
N GLU A 404 9.97 26.30 -3.81
CA GLU A 404 9.91 26.93 -5.14
C GLU A 404 8.60 26.60 -5.90
N GLY A 405 7.68 25.89 -5.25
CA GLY A 405 6.43 25.41 -5.84
C GLY A 405 6.61 24.44 -7.01
N ARG A 406 7.76 23.76 -7.15
CA ARG A 406 8.06 22.92 -8.33
C ARG A 406 7.08 21.76 -8.45
N PHE A 407 6.71 21.15 -7.32
CA PHE A 407 5.69 20.11 -7.32
C PHE A 407 4.31 20.69 -7.64
N ILE A 408 3.95 21.82 -7.03
CA ILE A 408 2.68 22.52 -7.30
C ILE A 408 2.53 22.84 -8.79
N ARG A 409 3.51 23.50 -9.40
CA ARG A 409 3.47 23.90 -10.81
C ARG A 409 3.33 22.73 -11.78
N ARG A 410 3.81 21.54 -11.38
CA ARG A 410 3.69 20.32 -12.19
C ARG A 410 2.27 19.79 -12.24
N TYR A 411 1.54 19.82 -11.11
CA TYR A 411 0.20 19.21 -11.01
C TYR A 411 -0.95 20.23 -10.99
N VAL A 412 -0.63 21.51 -10.83
CA VAL A 412 -1.56 22.66 -10.90
C VAL A 412 -1.00 23.65 -11.95
N PRO A 413 -1.01 23.27 -13.24
CA PRO A 413 -0.35 24.04 -14.29
C PRO A 413 -0.95 25.44 -14.48
N GLU A 414 -2.20 25.65 -14.08
CA GLU A 414 -2.82 26.98 -14.07
C GLU A 414 -2.10 27.97 -13.14
N LEU A 415 -1.40 27.49 -12.11
CA LEU A 415 -0.58 28.31 -11.21
C LEU A 415 0.88 28.45 -11.68
N ALA A 416 1.26 27.90 -12.84
CA ALA A 416 2.65 27.83 -13.29
C ALA A 416 3.36 29.20 -13.36
N LYS A 417 2.62 30.28 -13.62
CA LYS A 417 3.15 31.66 -13.71
C LYS A 417 3.13 32.44 -12.38
N VAL A 418 2.49 31.92 -11.34
CA VAL A 418 2.39 32.62 -10.05
C VAL A 418 3.77 32.72 -9.41
N PRO A 419 4.27 33.88 -8.97
CA PRO A 419 5.59 34.00 -8.32
C PRO A 419 5.72 33.11 -7.08
N ASP A 420 6.94 32.65 -6.76
CA ASP A 420 7.20 31.76 -5.60
C ASP A 420 6.68 32.34 -4.29
N LYS A 421 6.71 33.67 -4.15
CA LYS A 421 6.14 34.40 -3.00
C LYS A 421 4.67 34.04 -2.74
N TYR A 422 3.88 33.76 -3.77
CA TYR A 422 2.44 33.53 -3.67
C TYR A 422 2.03 32.09 -4.05
N ILE A 423 2.94 31.25 -4.54
CA ILE A 423 2.58 29.91 -5.06
C ILE A 423 1.92 29.00 -4.01
N HIS A 424 2.17 29.26 -2.73
CA HIS A 424 1.60 28.49 -1.60
C HIS A 424 0.28 29.05 -1.07
N ALA A 425 -0.03 30.31 -1.38
CA ALA A 425 -1.24 31.01 -0.95
C ALA A 425 -1.66 32.05 -2.00
N PRO A 426 -2.06 31.63 -3.21
CA PRO A 426 -2.22 32.53 -4.35
C PRO A 426 -3.35 33.55 -4.17
N TRP A 427 -4.31 33.28 -3.27
CA TRP A 427 -5.35 34.23 -2.88
C TRP A 427 -4.82 35.48 -2.15
N GLN A 428 -3.58 35.46 -1.65
CA GLN A 428 -2.92 36.63 -1.07
C GLN A 428 -2.32 37.57 -2.12
N MET A 429 -2.27 37.14 -3.40
CA MET A 429 -1.80 37.96 -4.50
C MET A 429 -2.80 39.07 -4.82
N GLY A 430 -2.31 40.29 -5.06
CA GLY A 430 -3.18 41.44 -5.37
C GLY A 430 -3.96 41.24 -6.68
N ARG A 431 -5.17 41.80 -6.76
CA ARG A 431 -6.05 41.60 -7.94
C ARG A 431 -5.42 42.04 -9.26
N ILE A 432 -4.71 43.16 -9.27
CA ILE A 432 -4.02 43.68 -10.47
C ILE A 432 -2.92 42.71 -10.93
N GLU A 433 -2.18 42.13 -9.98
CA GLU A 433 -1.12 41.16 -10.26
C GLU A 433 -1.71 39.84 -10.81
N GLN A 434 -2.82 39.37 -10.23
CA GLN A 434 -3.60 38.23 -10.76
C GLN A 434 -4.04 38.44 -12.21
N GLU A 435 -4.60 39.60 -12.54
CA GLU A 435 -5.03 39.91 -13.91
C GLU A 435 -3.85 40.02 -14.87
N ALA A 436 -2.74 40.65 -14.45
CA ALA A 436 -1.53 40.75 -15.26
C ALA A 436 -0.90 39.38 -15.58
N LEU A 437 -0.99 38.42 -14.67
CA LEU A 437 -0.51 37.05 -14.87
C LEU A 437 -1.51 36.16 -15.63
N GLY A 438 -2.76 36.61 -15.78
CA GLY A 438 -3.86 35.81 -16.32
C GLY A 438 -4.28 34.66 -15.40
N VAL A 439 -4.07 34.80 -14.08
CA VAL A 439 -4.41 33.80 -13.06
C VAL A 439 -5.23 34.48 -11.97
N VAL A 440 -6.54 34.52 -12.18
CA VAL A 440 -7.52 35.13 -11.28
C VAL A 440 -8.08 34.07 -10.33
N ILE A 441 -7.86 34.26 -9.04
CA ILE A 441 -8.37 33.37 -8.00
C ILE A 441 -9.88 33.53 -7.88
N GLY A 442 -10.59 32.40 -7.83
CA GLY A 442 -12.04 32.29 -7.96
C GLY A 442 -12.56 32.16 -9.40
N ARG A 443 -11.68 32.28 -10.41
CA ARG A 443 -12.03 32.05 -11.83
C ARG A 443 -11.15 30.96 -12.46
N ASP A 444 -9.84 31.17 -12.43
CA ASP A 444 -8.86 30.31 -13.10
C ASP A 444 -8.30 29.23 -12.14
N TYR A 445 -8.34 29.49 -10.83
CA TYR A 445 -8.04 28.55 -9.75
C TYR A 445 -8.93 28.91 -8.54
N PRO A 446 -9.50 27.93 -7.78
CA PRO A 446 -10.42 28.24 -6.69
C PRO A 446 -9.76 29.04 -5.55
N GLY A 447 -10.58 29.85 -4.86
CA GLY A 447 -10.21 30.40 -3.56
C GLY A 447 -10.21 29.30 -2.49
N PRO A 448 -9.57 29.51 -1.33
CA PRO A 448 -9.53 28.52 -0.26
C PRO A 448 -10.94 28.21 0.24
N ILE A 449 -11.32 26.92 0.24
CA ILE A 449 -12.68 26.49 0.65
C ILE A 449 -12.91 26.60 2.17
N VAL A 450 -11.85 26.78 2.94
CA VAL A 450 -11.89 26.99 4.38
C VAL A 450 -10.79 27.98 4.77
N GLU A 451 -10.99 28.73 5.86
CA GLU A 451 -9.93 29.54 6.48
C GLU A 451 -9.27 28.70 7.58
N HIS A 452 -7.94 28.53 7.51
CA HIS A 452 -7.19 27.58 8.34
C HIS A 452 -7.29 27.90 9.85
N ALA A 453 -7.23 29.17 10.26
CA ALA A 453 -7.31 29.50 11.68
C ALA A 453 -8.68 29.14 12.26
N GLN A 454 -9.76 29.42 11.53
CA GLN A 454 -11.12 29.00 11.93
C GLN A 454 -11.28 27.46 11.92
N ALA A 455 -10.73 26.79 10.91
CA ALA A 455 -10.75 25.34 10.80
C ALA A 455 -10.03 24.66 11.98
N ARG A 456 -8.91 25.26 12.41
CA ARG A 456 -8.14 24.81 13.55
C ARG A 456 -8.96 24.87 14.84
N ASP A 457 -9.68 25.97 15.08
CA ASP A 457 -10.51 26.12 16.27
C ASP A 457 -11.70 25.14 16.28
N LYS A 458 -12.35 24.96 15.12
CA LYS A 458 -13.38 23.92 14.93
C LYS A 458 -12.85 22.52 15.23
N THR A 459 -11.64 22.21 14.76
CA THR A 459 -10.98 20.92 15.05
C THR A 459 -10.77 20.72 16.54
N LEU A 460 -10.24 21.72 17.25
CA LEU A 460 -10.01 21.59 18.70
C LEU A 460 -11.31 21.38 19.47
N ALA A 461 -12.40 22.04 19.06
CA ALA A 461 -13.72 21.82 19.64
C ALA A 461 -14.23 20.39 19.34
N ARG A 462 -14.09 19.91 18.10
CA ARG A 462 -14.50 18.56 17.68
C ARG A 462 -13.81 17.46 18.49
N TYR A 463 -12.51 17.59 18.73
CA TYR A 463 -11.74 16.61 19.50
C TYR A 463 -11.86 16.78 21.02
N ALA A 464 -12.62 17.78 21.52
CA ALA A 464 -12.80 17.97 22.96
C ALA A 464 -13.48 16.76 23.63
N VAL A 465 -14.30 16.00 22.89
CA VAL A 465 -15.00 14.80 23.40
C VAL A 465 -14.05 13.66 23.79
N VAL A 466 -12.83 13.65 23.26
CA VAL A 466 -11.78 12.65 23.60
C VAL A 466 -10.70 13.20 24.51
N LYS A 467 -10.86 14.44 25.00
CA LYS A 467 -9.91 15.03 25.94
C LYS A 467 -10.05 14.31 27.27
N LYS A 468 -9.02 13.53 27.65
CA LYS A 468 -8.92 12.98 29.01
C LYS A 468 -8.88 14.15 30.00
N THR A 469 -9.88 14.22 30.88
CA THR A 469 -9.86 15.09 32.07
C THR A 469 -8.69 14.78 32.97
#